data_AF-A0A016T3V7-F1
#
_entry.id   AF-A0A016T3V7-F1
#
_cell.length_a   1.000
_cell.length_b   1.000
_cell.length_c   1.000
_cell.angle_alpha   90.00
_cell.angle_beta   90.00
_cell.angle_gamma   90.00
#
_symmetry.space_group_name_H-M   'P 1'
#
loop_
_entity.id
_entity.type
_entity.pdbx_description
1 polymer ?
#
loop_
_entity_poly.entity_id
_entity_poly.type
_entity_poly.pdbx_seq_one_letter_code
_entity_poly.pdbx_strand_id
1 'polypeptide(L)'
;MYVALDTTGALFDENGIHRRSWLPDEFYDEFHERTSCLIKMYNDSELPISELKVDGIRTLAENIADNEGAKLAHKAYRKLEKKFGAEGRFERMQDFTNEQMFFLGYSVTQCNAVVYNPSYLKILVEVDTHAPSLLR
;
A
#
# COMPACT_ATOMS: atom_id res chain seq x y z
N MET A 1 3.90 -5.85 -10.47
CA MET A 1 3.67 -4.55 -11.14
C MET A 1 4.21 -3.39 -10.32
N TYR A 2 3.88 -3.25 -9.03
CA TYR A 2 4.35 -2.12 -8.21
C TYR A 2 5.77 -2.27 -7.63
N VAL A 3 6.20 -3.51 -7.36
CA VAL A 3 7.61 -3.82 -7.02
C VAL A 3 8.57 -3.38 -8.14
N ALA A 4 8.08 -3.20 -9.37
CA ALA A 4 8.89 -2.70 -10.49
C ALA A 4 9.10 -1.17 -10.48
N LEU A 5 8.38 -0.42 -9.62
CA LEU A 5 8.45 1.04 -9.51
C LEU A 5 8.57 1.51 -8.06
N ASP A 6 8.97 0.64 -7.15
CA ASP A 6 9.37 1.04 -5.80
C ASP A 6 10.79 1.68 -5.82
N THR A 7 11.31 2.01 -4.64
CA THR A 7 12.63 2.67 -4.51
C THR A 7 13.78 1.90 -5.14
N THR A 8 13.65 0.58 -5.27
CA THR A 8 14.65 -0.29 -5.91
C THR A 8 14.29 -0.51 -7.37
N GLY A 9 13.02 -0.81 -7.68
CA GLY A 9 12.53 -1.08 -9.02
C GLY A 9 12.74 0.08 -10.00
N ALA A 10 12.57 1.33 -9.55
CA ALA A 10 12.79 2.52 -10.37
C ALA A 10 14.25 2.69 -10.85
N LEU A 11 15.19 1.94 -10.30
CA LEU A 11 16.60 1.94 -10.73
C LEU A 11 16.90 0.92 -11.83
N PHE A 12 15.94 0.09 -12.23
CA PHE A 12 16.13 -0.94 -13.26
C PHE A 12 15.31 -0.62 -14.51
N ASP A 13 15.93 -0.77 -15.68
CA ASP A 13 15.26 -0.62 -16.97
C ASP A 13 14.34 -1.82 -17.29
N GLU A 14 13.66 -1.79 -18.44
CA GLU A 14 12.74 -2.84 -18.87
C GLU A 14 13.40 -4.23 -19.05
N ASN A 15 14.74 -4.29 -19.11
CA ASN A 15 15.52 -5.51 -19.23
C ASN A 15 16.07 -5.99 -17.88
N GLY A 16 15.76 -5.29 -16.78
CA GLY A 16 16.28 -5.57 -15.45
C GLY A 16 17.74 -5.14 -15.27
N ILE A 17 18.23 -4.16 -16.05
CA ILE A 17 19.58 -3.60 -15.90
C ILE A 17 19.51 -2.36 -15.01
N HIS A 18 20.35 -2.32 -13.98
CA HIS A 18 20.46 -1.14 -13.12
C HIS A 18 20.98 0.06 -13.91
N ARG A 19 20.15 1.09 -14.10
CA ARG A 19 20.49 2.35 -14.75
C ARG A 19 20.04 3.50 -13.86
N ARG A 20 20.95 4.43 -13.57
CA ARG A 20 20.65 5.57 -12.70
C ARG A 20 19.86 6.70 -13.40
N SER A 21 19.79 6.68 -14.73
CA SER A 21 19.26 7.78 -15.55
C SER A 21 18.48 7.28 -16.77
N TRP A 22 17.68 6.23 -16.61
CA TRP A 22 16.81 5.74 -17.70
C TRP A 22 15.46 6.49 -17.74
N LEU A 23 15.13 7.21 -16.66
CA LEU A 23 14.02 8.17 -16.58
C LEU A 23 14.58 9.61 -16.51
N PRO A 24 13.77 10.63 -16.87
CA PRO A 24 14.15 12.04 -16.74
C PRO A 24 14.43 12.43 -15.29
N ASP A 25 15.31 13.41 -15.06
CA ASP A 25 15.67 13.87 -13.71
C ASP A 25 14.44 14.37 -12.93
N GLU A 26 13.49 15.02 -13.62
CA GLU A 26 12.25 15.51 -13.02
C GLU A 26 11.39 14.38 -12.43
N PHE A 27 11.50 13.15 -12.98
CA PHE A 27 10.82 12.00 -12.42
C PHE A 27 11.38 11.66 -11.04
N TYR A 28 12.70 11.67 -10.88
CA TYR A 28 13.34 11.31 -9.60
C TYR A 28 13.06 12.37 -8.53
N ASP A 29 13.03 13.65 -8.89
CA ASP A 29 12.65 14.73 -7.97
C ASP A 29 11.22 14.53 -7.43
N GLU A 30 10.25 14.33 -8.32
CA GLU A 30 8.85 14.10 -7.94
C GLU A 30 8.70 12.78 -7.17
N PHE A 31 9.43 11.73 -7.55
CA PHE A 31 9.43 10.45 -6.86
C PHE A 31 9.94 10.61 -5.43
N HIS A 32 11.04 11.35 -5.23
CA HIS A 32 11.60 11.64 -3.91
C HIS A 32 10.64 12.46 -3.04
N GLU A 33 9.98 13.48 -3.60
CA GLU A 33 8.99 14.27 -2.86
C GLU A 33 7.83 13.39 -2.37
N ARG A 34 7.23 12.59 -3.26
CA ARG A 34 6.10 11.72 -2.93
C ARG A 34 6.46 10.64 -1.92
N THR A 35 7.62 10.00 -2.11
CA THR A 35 8.07 8.95 -1.20
C THR A 35 8.45 9.51 0.17
N SER A 36 8.97 10.73 0.25
CA SER A 36 9.21 11.42 1.53
C SER A 36 7.91 11.70 2.29
N CYS A 37 6.84 12.07 1.59
CA CYS A 37 5.51 12.21 2.17
C CYS A 37 5.02 10.87 2.74
N LEU A 38 5.20 9.77 2.00
CA LEU A 38 4.77 8.44 2.42
C LEU A 38 5.59 7.94 3.64
N ILE A 39 6.91 8.13 3.63
CA ILE A 39 7.77 7.84 4.80
C ILE A 39 7.23 8.56 6.03
N LYS A 40 6.94 9.87 5.91
CA LYS A 40 6.42 10.67 7.01
C LYS A 40 5.08 10.14 7.51
N MET A 41 4.16 9.81 6.61
CA MET A 41 2.85 9.25 6.96
C MET A 41 2.96 7.97 7.80
N TYR A 42 3.85 7.05 7.43
CA TYR A 42 4.04 5.80 8.17
C TYR A 42 4.84 5.99 9.48
N ASN A 43 5.81 6.90 9.52
CA ASN A 43 6.52 7.24 10.75
C ASN A 43 5.60 7.88 11.81
N ASP A 44 4.66 8.72 11.36
CA ASP A 44 3.73 9.44 12.24
C ASP A 44 2.51 8.58 12.62
N SER A 45 2.29 7.45 11.95
CA SER A 45 1.20 6.53 12.25
C SER A 45 1.36 5.90 13.65
N GLU A 46 0.24 5.78 14.36
CA GLU A 46 0.17 5.13 15.66
C GLU A 46 -0.43 3.73 15.52
N LEU A 47 0.18 2.74 16.18
CA LEU A 47 -0.41 1.42 16.28
C LEU A 47 -1.50 1.44 17.35
N PRO A 48 -2.75 1.07 17.04
CA PRO A 48 -3.87 1.18 17.99
C PRO A 48 -3.74 0.27 19.22
N ILE A 49 -2.80 -0.67 19.19
CA ILE A 49 -2.60 -1.70 20.23
C ILE A 49 -1.20 -1.65 20.85
N SER A 50 -0.36 -0.67 20.49
CA SER A 50 1.04 -0.61 20.92
C SER A 50 1.66 0.78 20.75
N GLU A 51 2.63 1.12 21.61
CA GLU A 51 3.43 2.34 21.46
C GLU A 51 4.63 2.18 20.49
N LEU A 52 4.79 0.99 19.90
CA LEU A 52 5.82 0.73 18.89
C LEU A 52 5.65 1.68 17.69
N LYS A 53 6.77 2.09 17.09
CA LYS A 53 6.81 2.98 15.92
C LYS A 53 7.28 2.23 14.70
N VAL A 54 6.56 2.40 13.59
CA VAL A 54 6.95 1.84 12.30
C VAL A 54 8.06 2.68 11.70
N ASP A 55 9.02 2.00 11.07
CA ASP A 55 10.03 2.65 10.24
C ASP A 55 9.49 2.78 8.81
N GLY A 56 9.07 4.00 8.46
CA GLY A 56 8.52 4.36 7.16
C GLY A 56 9.55 4.27 6.02
N ILE A 57 10.85 4.33 6.30
CA ILE A 57 11.90 4.12 5.30
C ILE A 57 12.02 2.63 5.01
N ARG A 58 12.14 1.81 6.06
CA ARG A 58 12.27 0.35 5.94
C ARG A 58 11.06 -0.30 5.27
N THR A 59 9.87 0.27 5.48
CA THR A 59 8.61 -0.22 4.92
C THR A 59 8.22 0.41 3.58
N LEU A 60 9.01 1.37 3.09
CA LEU A 60 8.62 2.25 1.99
C LEU A 60 8.20 1.51 0.71
N ALA A 61 8.96 0.48 0.30
CA ALA A 61 8.69 -0.22 -0.95
C ALA A 61 7.31 -0.89 -0.94
N GLU A 62 6.98 -1.60 0.14
CA GLU A 62 5.69 -2.26 0.30
C GLU A 62 4.57 -1.23 0.53
N ASN A 63 4.84 -0.15 1.26
CA ASN A 63 3.87 0.94 1.44
C ASN A 63 3.49 1.58 0.09
N ILE A 64 4.45 1.77 -0.83
CA ILE A 64 4.18 2.24 -2.20
C ILE A 64 3.29 1.23 -2.92
N ALA A 65 3.63 -0.06 -2.83
CA ALA A 65 2.89 -1.12 -3.51
C ALA A 65 1.44 -1.23 -3.03
N ASP A 66 1.18 -1.11 -1.73
CA ASP A 66 -0.16 -1.14 -1.16
C ASP A 66 -0.98 0.07 -1.58
N ASN A 67 -0.43 1.28 -1.42
CA ASN A 67 -1.14 2.52 -1.72
C ASN A 67 -1.47 2.66 -3.21
N GLU A 68 -0.47 2.47 -4.08
CA GLU A 68 -0.69 2.57 -5.53
C GLU A 68 -1.46 1.36 -6.07
N GLY A 69 -1.29 0.18 -5.45
CA GLY A 69 -2.06 -1.02 -5.73
C GLY A 69 -3.55 -0.83 -5.51
N ALA A 70 -3.94 -0.40 -4.29
CA ALA A 70 -5.33 -0.12 -3.94
C ALA A 70 -5.94 0.97 -4.84
N LYS A 71 -5.21 2.06 -5.08
CA LYS A 71 -5.63 3.18 -5.91
C LYS A 71 -5.88 2.76 -7.37
N LEU A 72 -4.98 2.00 -7.98
CA LEU A 72 -5.16 1.53 -9.36
C LEU A 72 -6.24 0.45 -9.47
N ALA A 73 -6.33 -0.46 -8.50
CA ALA A 73 -7.42 -1.43 -8.45
C ALA A 73 -8.78 -0.73 -8.36
N HIS A 74 -8.91 0.29 -7.50
CA HIS A 74 -10.12 1.08 -7.39
C HIS A 74 -10.42 1.85 -8.68
N LYS A 75 -9.41 2.46 -9.31
CA LYS A 75 -9.57 3.13 -10.61
C LYS A 75 -10.05 2.18 -11.70
N ALA A 76 -9.55 0.94 -11.73
CA ALA A 76 -10.00 -0.09 -12.66
C ALA A 76 -11.44 -0.50 -12.37
N TYR A 77 -11.79 -0.71 -11.10
CA TYR A 77 -13.16 -1.00 -10.66
C TYR A 77 -14.16 0.06 -11.14
N ARG A 78 -13.88 1.35 -10.89
CA ARG A 78 -14.75 2.45 -11.33
C ARG A 78 -14.90 2.54 -12.84
N LYS A 79 -13.87 2.17 -13.61
CA LYS A 79 -13.96 2.08 -15.08
C LYS A 79 -14.87 0.93 -15.54
N LEU A 80 -14.80 -0.22 -14.86
CA LEU A 80 -15.66 -1.37 -15.16
C LEU A 80 -17.11 -1.03 -14.83
N GLU A 81 -17.37 -0.45 -13.67
CA GLU A 81 -18.70 0.01 -13.25
C GLU A 81 -19.30 1.02 -14.26
N LYS A 82 -18.49 1.99 -14.72
CA LYS A 82 -18.95 2.94 -15.75
C LYS A 82 -19.28 2.25 -17.09
N LYS A 83 -18.59 1.17 -17.43
CA LYS A 83 -18.73 0.46 -18.72
C LYS A 83 -19.88 -0.54 -18.71
N PHE A 84 -20.09 -1.24 -17.60
CA PHE A 84 -21.01 -2.38 -17.50
C PHE A 84 -22.19 -2.13 -16.55
N GLY A 85 -22.20 -1.00 -15.84
CA GLY A 85 -23.15 -0.72 -14.77
C GLY A 85 -22.65 -1.19 -13.41
N ALA A 86 -23.36 -0.77 -12.36
CA ALA A 86 -23.11 -1.19 -11.00
C ALA A 86 -23.46 -2.68 -10.81
N GLU A 87 -22.57 -3.42 -10.15
CA GLU A 87 -22.82 -4.80 -9.75
C GLU A 87 -23.94 -4.85 -8.70
N GLY A 88 -24.62 -5.99 -8.65
CA GLY A 88 -25.59 -6.27 -7.59
C GLY A 88 -24.90 -6.39 -6.23
N ARG A 89 -25.53 -5.85 -5.18
CA ARG A 89 -25.04 -5.93 -3.81
C ARG A 89 -25.52 -7.20 -3.11
N PHE A 90 -24.72 -7.75 -2.19
CA PHE A 90 -25.11 -8.89 -1.37
C PHE A 90 -26.34 -8.55 -0.51
N GLU A 91 -27.29 -9.49 -0.42
CA GLU A 91 -28.57 -9.28 0.28
C GLU A 91 -28.40 -8.80 1.73
N ARG A 92 -27.37 -9.29 2.44
CA ARG A 92 -27.08 -8.94 3.85
C ARG A 92 -26.13 -7.76 4.03
N MET A 93 -25.78 -7.04 2.96
CA MET A 93 -24.84 -5.91 3.00
C MET A 93 -25.38 -4.70 2.22
N GLN A 94 -26.70 -4.51 2.22
CA GLN A 94 -27.37 -3.41 1.50
C GLN A 94 -27.09 -2.03 2.11
N ASP A 95 -26.59 -1.97 3.35
CA ASP A 95 -26.20 -0.73 4.02
C ASP A 95 -24.89 -0.14 3.47
N PHE A 96 -24.12 -0.93 2.72
CA PHE A 96 -22.88 -0.48 2.08
C PHE A 96 -23.10 -0.17 0.60
N THR A 97 -22.44 0.87 0.11
CA THR A 97 -22.30 1.10 -1.33
C THR A 97 -21.30 0.11 -1.93
N ASN A 98 -21.38 -0.06 -3.25
CA ASN A 98 -20.41 -0.82 -4.03
C ASN A 98 -18.95 -0.35 -3.82
N GLU A 99 -18.75 0.95 -3.68
CA GLU A 99 -17.44 1.54 -3.36
C GLU A 99 -16.98 1.20 -1.93
N GLN A 100 -17.87 1.27 -0.94
CA GLN A 100 -17.55 0.85 0.43
C GLN A 100 -17.23 -0.66 0.48
N MET A 101 -17.95 -1.48 -0.28
CA MET A 101 -17.71 -2.90 -0.40
C MET A 101 -16.34 -3.21 -1.02
N PHE A 102 -15.88 -2.42 -1.99
CA PHE A 102 -14.52 -2.53 -2.54
C PHE A 102 -13.46 -2.38 -1.44
N PHE A 103 -13.56 -1.30 -0.64
CA PHE A 103 -12.58 -1.05 0.42
C PHE A 103 -12.71 -2.03 1.59
N LEU A 104 -13.93 -2.45 1.94
CA LEU A 104 -14.13 -3.51 2.94
C LEU A 104 -13.47 -4.81 2.49
N GLY A 105 -13.66 -5.20 1.22
CA GLY A 105 -13.02 -6.37 0.64
C GLY A 105 -11.50 -6.28 0.65
N TYR A 106 -10.94 -5.11 0.31
CA TYR A 106 -9.51 -4.84 0.41
C TYR A 106 -9.00 -4.99 1.86
N SER A 107 -9.64 -4.33 2.84
CA SER A 107 -9.22 -4.40 4.24
C SER A 107 -9.31 -5.80 4.85
N VAL A 108 -10.27 -6.63 4.43
CA VAL A 108 -10.37 -8.03 4.89
C VAL A 108 -9.13 -8.84 4.52
N THR A 109 -8.45 -8.52 3.41
CA THR A 109 -7.19 -9.20 3.03
C THR A 109 -6.04 -8.91 3.99
N GLN A 110 -6.13 -7.82 4.75
CA GLN A 110 -5.14 -7.41 5.75
C GLN A 110 -5.47 -7.92 7.16
N CYS A 111 -6.62 -8.58 7.36
CA CYS A 111 -6.97 -9.14 8.66
C CYS A 111 -5.98 -10.23 9.08
N ASN A 112 -5.16 -9.93 10.08
CA ASN A 112 -4.16 -10.86 10.61
C ASN A 112 -4.19 -10.84 12.14
N ALA A 113 -4.68 -11.93 12.75
CA ALA A 113 -4.80 -12.02 14.22
C ALA A 113 -3.44 -12.09 14.94
N VAL A 114 -2.35 -12.44 14.24
CA VAL A 114 -1.03 -12.62 14.86
C VAL A 114 -0.45 -11.28 15.33
N VAL A 115 -0.85 -10.14 14.72
CA VAL A 115 -0.40 -8.80 15.12
C VAL A 115 -0.84 -8.41 16.54
N TYR A 116 -1.82 -9.12 17.12
CA TYR A 116 -2.25 -8.90 18.51
C TYR A 116 -1.36 -9.61 19.54
N ASN A 117 -0.40 -10.44 19.12
CA ASN A 117 0.64 -10.97 20.00
C ASN A 117 1.77 -9.93 20.15
N PRO A 118 2.01 -9.37 21.35
CA PRO A 118 2.97 -8.26 21.50
C PRO A 118 4.41 -8.62 21.11
N SER A 119 4.86 -9.84 21.41
CA SER A 119 6.21 -10.30 21.07
C SER A 119 6.37 -10.42 19.56
N TYR A 120 5.35 -10.92 18.86
CA TYR A 120 5.37 -11.02 17.41
C TYR A 120 5.28 -9.65 16.74
N LEU A 121 4.41 -8.78 17.22
CA LEU A 121 4.28 -7.41 16.72
C LEU A 121 5.60 -6.65 16.82
N LYS A 122 6.33 -6.81 17.95
CA LYS A 122 7.65 -6.23 18.12
C LYS A 122 8.63 -6.71 17.05
N ILE A 123 8.68 -8.01 16.80
CA ILE A 123 9.54 -8.58 15.75
C ILE A 123 9.17 -7.98 14.39
N LEU A 124 7.88 -7.94 14.02
CA LEU A 124 7.44 -7.37 12.75
C LEU A 124 7.88 -5.91 12.59
N VAL A 125 7.67 -5.09 13.62
CA VAL A 125 8.06 -3.67 13.59
C VAL A 125 9.58 -3.50 13.48
N GLU A 126 10.38 -4.42 14.05
CA GLU A 126 11.83 -4.35 14.00
C GLU A 126 12.43 -4.85 12.67
N VAL A 127 11.85 -5.89 12.03
CA VAL A 127 12.53 -6.60 10.93
C VAL A 127 11.73 -6.75 9.63
N ASP A 128 10.41 -6.73 9.64
CA ASP A 128 9.59 -7.06 8.47
C ASP A 128 9.44 -5.86 7.54
N THR A 129 9.80 -5.99 6.25
CA THR A 129 9.67 -4.93 5.23
C THR A 129 8.25 -4.43 4.99
N HIS A 130 7.22 -5.10 5.51
CA HIS A 130 5.85 -4.61 5.49
C HIS A 130 5.51 -3.87 6.78
N ALA A 131 4.73 -2.80 6.66
CA ALA A 131 4.07 -2.24 7.84
C ALA A 131 3.16 -3.31 8.49
N PRO A 132 2.96 -3.29 9.81
CA PRO A 132 1.98 -4.16 10.44
C PRO A 132 0.61 -4.00 9.78
N SER A 133 -0.13 -5.09 9.61
CA SER A 133 -1.36 -5.09 8.81
C SER A 133 -2.47 -4.16 9.33
N LEU A 134 -2.35 -3.68 10.58
CA LEU A 134 -3.20 -2.62 11.15
C LEU A 134 -3.06 -1.26 10.46
N LEU A 135 -1.98 -1.06 9.69
CA LEU A 135 -1.64 0.18 8.99
C LEU A 135 -1.62 0.01 7.46
N ARG A 136 -2.10 -1.13 6.93
CA ARG A 136 -2.11 -1.47 5.49
C ARG A 136 -3.50 -1.49 4.89
#